data_AF-A0A843SBU5-F1
#
_entry.id   AF-A0A843SBU5-F1
#
_cell.length_a   1.000
_cell.length_b   1.000
_cell.length_c   1.000
_cell.angle_alpha   90.00
_cell.angle_beta   90.00
_cell.angle_gamma   90.00
#
_symmetry.space_group_name_H-M   'P 1'
#
loop_
_entity.id
_entity.type
_entity.pdbx_description
1 polymer ?
#
loop_
_entity_poly.entity_id
_entity_poly.type
_entity_poly.pdbx_seq_one_letter_code
_entity_poly.pdbx_strand_id
1 'polypeptide(L)'
;MSENIPTLYEWLGGIDALRRLTSRFYEHVKRDALLAMPDDPEFRSALVGYLEWGSRLAVINSQPGAQADQDAPMPKWGWGEVKGPYRG
;
A
#
# COMPACT_ATOMS: atom_id res chain seq x y z
N MET A 1 34.68 28.20 11.64
CA MET A 1 33.25 27.84 11.76
C MET A 1 32.99 26.77 10.72
N SER A 2 32.56 25.57 11.11
CA SER A 2 32.13 24.56 10.14
C SER A 2 30.91 25.09 9.41
N GLU A 3 31.02 25.21 8.09
CA GLU A 3 29.91 25.63 7.23
C GLU A 3 28.80 24.59 7.35
N ASN A 4 27.64 25.00 7.84
CA ASN A 4 26.53 24.09 8.10
C ASN A 4 25.82 23.79 6.78
N ILE A 5 26.29 22.76 6.08
CA ILE A 5 25.69 22.32 4.81
C ILE A 5 24.33 21.67 5.12
N PRO A 6 23.21 22.21 4.59
CA PRO A 6 21.91 21.62 4.83
C PRO A 6 21.81 20.23 4.21
N THR A 7 21.05 19.36 4.86
CA THR A 7 20.68 18.05 4.33
C THR A 7 19.79 18.20 3.09
N LEU A 8 19.71 17.14 2.27
CA LEU A 8 18.77 17.11 1.14
C LEU A 8 17.32 17.39 1.60
N TYR A 9 16.94 16.87 2.76
CA TYR A 9 15.63 17.09 3.34
C TYR A 9 15.36 18.58 3.62
N GLU A 10 16.33 19.29 4.19
CA GLU A 10 16.24 20.73 4.45
C GLU A 10 16.25 21.54 3.15
N TRP A 11 17.12 21.18 2.20
CA TRP A 11 17.15 21.77 0.86
C TRP A 11 15.80 21.64 0.13
N LEU A 12 15.11 20.52 0.30
CA LEU A 12 13.80 20.27 -0.29
C LEU A 12 12.67 21.06 0.40
N GLY A 13 12.94 21.74 1.52
CA GLY A 13 11.94 22.49 2.29
C GLY A 13 11.20 21.65 3.33
N GLY A 14 11.80 20.54 3.76
CA GLY A 14 11.30 19.68 4.83
C GLY A 14 10.02 18.91 4.49
N ILE A 15 9.38 18.36 5.52
CA ILE A 15 8.23 17.45 5.40
C ILE A 15 7.04 18.09 4.71
N ASP A 16 6.81 19.39 4.89
CA ASP A 16 5.65 20.05 4.30
C ASP A 16 5.80 20.20 2.78
N ALA A 17 7.02 20.42 2.29
CA ALA A 17 7.31 20.40 0.86
C ALA A 17 7.14 18.99 0.27
N LEU A 18 7.65 17.97 0.95
CA LEU A 18 7.48 16.58 0.53
C LEU A 18 6.01 16.16 0.52
N ARG A 19 5.21 16.54 1.54
CA ARG A 19 3.77 16.28 1.57
C ARG A 19 3.06 16.95 0.41
N ARG A 20 3.35 18.23 0.12
CA ARG A 20 2.77 18.93 -1.04
C ARG A 20 3.15 18.24 -2.35
N LEU A 21 4.42 17.86 -2.51
CA LEU A 21 4.91 17.16 -3.69
C LEU A 21 4.18 15.83 -3.89
N THR A 22 4.08 15.00 -2.85
CA THR A 22 3.42 13.69 -2.95
C THR A 22 1.91 13.83 -3.16
N SER A 23 1.24 14.79 -2.51
CA SER A 23 -0.17 15.09 -2.79
C SER A 23 -0.39 15.46 -4.26
N ARG A 24 0.41 16.40 -4.80
CA ARG A 24 0.30 16.79 -6.21
C ARG A 24 0.63 15.64 -7.16
N PHE A 25 1.62 14.81 -6.83
CA PHE A 25 1.96 13.63 -7.62
C PHE A 25 0.76 12.68 -7.73
N TYR A 26 0.14 12.29 -6.61
CA TYR A 26 -1.01 11.38 -6.64
C TYR A 26 -2.28 12.00 -7.26
N GLU A 27 -2.45 13.32 -7.19
CA GLU A 27 -3.49 14.01 -7.95
C GLU A 27 -3.31 13.86 -9.47
N HIS A 28 -2.05 13.90 -9.96
CA HIS A 28 -1.76 13.68 -11.38
C HIS A 28 -1.92 12.21 -11.76
N VAL A 29 -1.38 11.29 -10.96
CA VAL A 29 -1.55 9.84 -11.17
C VAL A 29 -3.02 9.47 -11.30
N LYS A 30 -3.89 10.02 -10.44
CA LYS A 30 -5.33 9.75 -10.50
C LYS A 30 -6.01 10.24 -11.78
N ARG A 31 -5.43 11.23 -12.47
CA ARG A 31 -5.98 11.82 -13.71
C ARG A 31 -5.34 11.22 -14.97
N ASP A 32 -4.25 10.49 -14.82
CA ASP A 32 -3.53 9.90 -15.93
C ASP A 32 -4.18 8.58 -16.35
N ALA A 33 -4.54 8.42 -17.62
CA ALA A 33 -5.27 7.25 -18.10
C ALA A 33 -4.46 5.94 -18.05
N LEU A 34 -3.13 6.01 -18.03
CA LEU A 34 -2.26 4.84 -17.95
C LEU A 34 -1.95 4.45 -16.49
N LEU A 35 -1.87 5.44 -15.60
CA LEU A 35 -1.49 5.23 -14.20
C LEU A 35 -2.67 5.17 -13.23
N ALA A 36 -3.82 5.72 -13.59
CA ALA A 36 -5.01 5.68 -12.75
C ALA A 36 -5.45 4.23 -12.52
N MET A 37 -6.04 3.99 -11.35
CA MET A 37 -6.61 2.68 -11.04
C MET A 37 -7.78 2.40 -12.00
N PRO A 38 -7.90 1.17 -12.55
CA PRO A 38 -9.03 0.80 -13.37
C PRO A 38 -10.38 1.14 -12.72
N ASP A 39 -11.34 1.58 -13.53
CA ASP A 39 -12.71 1.89 -13.09
C ASP A 39 -13.56 0.64 -12.83
N ASP A 40 -13.07 -0.52 -13.26
CA ASP A 40 -13.67 -1.85 -13.09
C ASP A 40 -13.98 -2.15 -11.60
N PRO A 41 -15.27 -2.21 -11.22
CA PRO A 41 -15.70 -2.49 -9.84
C PRO A 41 -15.19 -3.84 -9.31
N GLU A 42 -15.06 -4.84 -10.18
CA GLU A 42 -14.60 -6.17 -9.86
C GLU A 42 -13.10 -6.15 -9.53
N PHE A 43 -12.30 -5.41 -10.30
CA PHE A 43 -10.89 -5.13 -9.98
C PHE A 43 -10.74 -4.47 -8.61
N ARG A 44 -11.53 -3.42 -8.35
CA ARG A 44 -11.48 -2.68 -7.09
C ARG A 44 -11.82 -3.57 -5.90
N SER A 45 -12.86 -4.40 -6.04
CA SER A 45 -13.28 -5.32 -5.00
C SER A 45 -12.21 -6.38 -4.70
N ALA A 46 -11.59 -6.95 -5.74
CA ALA A 46 -10.50 -7.92 -5.58
C ALA A 46 -9.27 -7.30 -4.91
N LEU A 47 -8.88 -6.08 -5.30
CA LEU A 47 -7.77 -5.36 -4.69
C LEU A 47 -8.02 -5.07 -3.19
N VAL A 48 -9.21 -4.60 -2.84
CA VAL A 48 -9.59 -4.37 -1.44
C VAL A 48 -9.53 -5.68 -0.64
N GLY A 49 -10.09 -6.77 -1.18
CA GLY A 49 -10.02 -8.09 -0.54
C GLY A 49 -8.59 -8.55 -0.29
N TYR A 50 -7.70 -8.37 -1.26
CA TYR A 50 -6.27 -8.69 -1.12
C TYR A 50 -5.60 -7.89 -0.01
N LEU A 51 -5.85 -6.57 0.03
CA LEU A 51 -5.29 -5.69 1.06
C LEU A 51 -5.80 -6.04 2.46
N GLU A 52 -7.10 -6.37 2.60
CA GLU A 52 -7.66 -6.81 3.87
C GLU A 52 -7.03 -8.11 4.35
N TRP A 53 -6.93 -9.11 3.48
CA TRP A 53 -6.32 -10.40 3.80
C TRP A 53 -4.85 -10.22 4.21
N GLY A 54 -4.06 -9.50 3.39
CA GLY A 54 -2.64 -9.27 3.66
C GLY A 54 -2.39 -8.49 4.95
N SER A 55 -3.23 -7.50 5.26
CA SER A 55 -3.13 -6.74 6.52
C SER A 55 -3.39 -7.60 7.74
N ARG A 56 -4.38 -8.50 7.69
CA ARG A 56 -4.66 -9.44 8.79
C ARG A 56 -3.49 -10.41 8.99
N LEU A 57 -2.93 -10.92 7.91
CA LEU A 57 -1.76 -11.79 7.97
C LEU A 57 -0.55 -11.06 8.58
N ALA A 58 -0.31 -9.80 8.18
CA ALA A 58 0.75 -8.98 8.76
C ALA A 58 0.56 -8.78 10.28
N VAL A 59 -0.66 -8.55 10.75
CA VAL A 59 -0.97 -8.44 12.19
C VAL A 59 -0.69 -9.74 12.95
N ILE A 60 -1.12 -10.88 12.40
CA ILE A 60 -0.90 -12.21 13.00
C ILE A 60 0.60 -12.51 13.10
N ASN A 61 1.33 -12.32 12.00
CA ASN A 61 2.76 -12.63 11.92
C ASN A 61 3.64 -11.67 12.74
N SER A 62 3.11 -10.50 13.12
CA SER A 62 3.86 -9.53 13.93
C SER A 62 3.70 -9.74 15.44
N GLN A 63 2.92 -10.74 15.89
CA GLN A 63 2.77 -11.01 17.32
C GLN A 63 4.07 -11.60 17.92
N PRO A 64 4.41 -11.29 19.18
CA PRO A 64 5.57 -11.89 19.85
C PRO A 64 5.49 -13.42 19.87
N GLY A 65 6.53 -14.09 19.35
CA GLY A 65 6.60 -15.54 19.28
C GLY A 65 5.81 -16.18 18.13
N ALA A 66 5.24 -15.38 17.22
CA ALA A 66 4.60 -15.92 16.02
C ALA A 66 5.63 -16.65 15.13
N GLN A 67 5.29 -17.86 14.71
CA GLN A 67 6.00 -18.60 13.65
C GLN A 67 5.14 -18.53 12.40
N ALA A 68 5.64 -17.81 11.39
CA ALA A 68 4.97 -17.75 10.10
C ALA A 68 4.99 -19.14 9.45
N ASP A 69 3.80 -19.67 9.19
CA ASP A 69 3.64 -20.89 8.40
C ASP A 69 3.99 -20.60 6.94
N GLN A 70 5.04 -21.26 6.43
CA GLN A 70 5.51 -21.09 5.06
C GLN A 70 4.62 -21.82 4.05
N ASP A 71 3.79 -22.76 4.51
CA ASP A 71 2.90 -23.57 3.67
C ASP A 71 1.45 -23.06 3.71
N ALA A 72 1.22 -21.89 4.33
CA ALA A 72 -0.10 -21.28 4.41
C ALA A 72 -0.71 -21.11 2.99
N PRO A 73 -1.93 -21.63 2.74
CA PRO A 73 -2.50 -21.65 1.40
C PRO A 73 -2.80 -20.22 0.93
N MET A 74 -2.14 -19.81 -0.16
CA MET A 74 -2.41 -18.53 -0.81
C MET A 74 -3.82 -18.53 -1.40
N PRO A 75 -4.69 -17.56 -1.02
CA PRO A 75 -6.00 -17.43 -1.63
C PRO A 75 -5.88 -17.21 -3.14
N LYS A 76 -6.71 -17.91 -3.91
CA LYS A 76 -6.85 -17.63 -5.34
C LYS A 76 -7.84 -16.49 -5.52
N TRP A 77 -7.38 -15.39 -6.10
CA TRP A 77 -8.17 -14.20 -6.39
C TRP A 77 -8.70 -14.25 -7.82
N GLY A 78 -9.97 -13.88 -8.01
CA GLY A 78 -10.60 -13.71 -9.31
C GLY A 78 -11.27 -12.34 -9.42
N TRP A 79 -11.48 -11.87 -10.66
CA TRP A 79 -12.16 -10.60 -10.96
C TRP A 79 -13.68 -10.74 -10.80
N GLY A 80 -14.16 -10.93 -9.56
CA GLY A 80 -15.59 -11.05 -9.23
C GLY A 80 -15.94 -12.16 -8.22
N GLU A 81 -15.02 -13.08 -7.93
CA GLU A 81 -15.21 -14.07 -6.87
C GLU A 81 -14.64 -13.54 -5.55
N VAL A 82 -15.49 -12.90 -4.74
CA VAL A 82 -15.19 -12.70 -3.32
C VAL A 82 -15.24 -14.07 -2.66
N LYS A 83 -14.15 -14.83 -2.69
CA LYS A 83 -14.06 -16.05 -1.89
C LYS A 83 -14.10 -15.59 -0.43
N GLY A 84 -15.12 -16.08 0.28
CA GLY A 84 -15.59 -15.57 1.57
C GLY A 84 -14.51 -15.39 2.63
N PRO A 85 -14.87 -14.81 3.79
CA PRO A 85 -13.91 -14.32 4.77
C PRO A 85 -12.89 -15.40 5.16
N TYR A 86 -11.61 -15.00 5.22
CA TYR A 86 -10.53 -15.83 5.74
C TYR A 86 -10.96 -16.41 7.09
N ARG A 87 -11.09 -17.73 7.14
CA ARG A 87 -11.32 -18.49 8.38
C ARG A 87 -9.96 -19.01 8.80
N GLY A 88 -9.49 -18.49 9.93
CA GLY A 88 -8.16 -18.71 10.50
C GLY A 88 -7.66 -20.14 10.45
#